data_AF-A0A9D4CBG7-F1
#
_entry.id   AF-A0A9D4CBG7-F1
#
_cell.length_a   1.000
_cell.length_b   1.000
_cell.length_c   1.000
_cell.angle_alpha   90.00
_cell.angle_beta   90.00
_cell.angle_gamma   90.00
#
_symmetry.space_group_name_H-M   'P 1'
#
loop_
_entity.id
_entity.type
_entity.pdbx_description
1 polymer ?
#
loop_
_entity_poly.entity_id
_entity_poly.type
_entity_poly.pdbx_seq_one_letter_code
_entity_poly.pdbx_strand_id
1 'polypeptide(L)'
;MLLWWGIVFTCGLSSLAFADTGVSSVQERSCDNARCRPLSCRDSFTPPWECCPVCRHDRSCYYKGKVYRDRERFREKCNNCVCSDGAVLCSEINCPDKPGVCPRRTIGSCVDLCFWDYDCPGEQKCCSNGCGHVCSIPQDPDTVCFVNGVYYYEGERVPPRSSHPCEACYCRGGSVTCQMIVCPVCDGPTHPGECCPRCD
;
A
#
# COMPACT_ATOMS: atom_id res chain seq x y z
N MET A 1 -24.72 -40.12 64.35
CA MET A 1 -25.35 -38.91 64.90
C MET A 1 -24.66 -37.69 64.30
N LEU A 2 -25.41 -36.98 63.45
CA LEU A 2 -25.33 -35.56 63.05
C LEU A 2 -23.99 -34.80 63.18
N LEU A 3 -23.43 -34.53 61.98
CA LEU A 3 -22.65 -33.40 61.46
C LEU A 3 -22.22 -32.25 62.40
N TRP A 4 -20.91 -31.99 62.42
CA TRP A 4 -20.24 -30.69 62.64
C TRP A 4 -18.80 -30.86 62.09
N TRP A 5 -18.29 -30.10 61.11
CA TRP A 5 -17.74 -28.73 61.17
C TRP A 5 -17.39 -28.23 59.76
N GLY A 6 -17.30 -26.91 59.58
CA GLY A 6 -16.20 -26.31 58.80
C GLY A 6 -16.59 -25.37 57.66
N ILE A 7 -16.70 -24.08 57.97
CA ILE A 7 -16.55 -22.98 57.00
C ILE A 7 -15.07 -22.91 56.60
N VAL A 8 -14.75 -22.92 55.30
CA VAL A 8 -13.48 -22.41 54.77
C VAL A 8 -13.73 -21.60 53.50
N PHE A 9 -13.14 -20.41 53.51
CA PHE A 9 -13.02 -19.40 52.45
C PHE A 9 -12.55 -19.96 51.09
N THR A 10 -13.06 -19.39 49.99
CA THR A 10 -12.22 -18.63 49.01
C THR A 10 -13.11 -17.83 48.04
N CYS A 11 -13.06 -16.50 48.19
CA CYS A 11 -13.27 -15.53 47.12
C CYS A 11 -11.91 -15.30 46.43
N GLY A 12 -11.89 -15.25 45.10
CA GLY A 12 -10.71 -14.96 44.26
C GLY A 12 -10.72 -15.89 43.05
N LEU A 13 -10.88 -15.44 41.81
CA LEU A 13 -10.09 -14.40 41.17
C LEU A 13 -10.94 -13.49 40.28
N SER A 14 -10.83 -12.20 40.58
CA SER A 14 -11.06 -11.08 39.69
C SER A 14 -9.94 -11.02 38.65
N SER A 15 -10.23 -10.58 37.42
CA SER A 15 -9.38 -9.66 36.63
C SER A 15 -10.20 -9.21 35.41
N LEU A 16 -10.84 -8.04 35.50
CA LEU A 16 -10.34 -6.80 34.90
C LEU A 16 -10.44 -6.82 33.37
N ALA A 17 -11.63 -6.49 32.85
CA ALA A 17 -11.76 -5.98 31.49
C ALA A 17 -11.24 -4.54 31.49
N PHE A 18 -9.92 -4.39 31.27
CA PHE A 18 -9.36 -3.12 30.84
C PHE A 18 -9.78 -2.87 29.39
N ALA A 19 -10.18 -1.62 29.14
CA ALA A 19 -10.44 -1.10 27.82
C ALA A 19 -9.13 -1.13 27.01
N ASP A 20 -9.14 -1.79 25.85
CA ASP A 20 -8.20 -1.48 24.78
C ASP A 20 -8.92 -0.66 23.70
N THR A 21 -8.37 0.54 23.55
CA THR A 21 -8.61 1.55 22.53
C THR A 21 -8.31 1.03 21.13
N GLY A 22 -9.29 1.14 20.25
CA GLY A 22 -9.12 1.58 18.85
C GLY A 22 -7.93 1.02 18.06
N VAL A 23 -8.11 -0.18 17.51
CA VAL A 23 -7.72 -0.43 16.13
C VAL A 23 -8.99 -0.92 15.45
N SER A 24 -9.57 -0.10 14.57
CA SER A 24 -10.62 -0.56 13.65
C SER A 24 -9.97 -1.56 12.69
N SER A 25 -9.83 -2.80 13.14
CA SER A 25 -9.72 -3.94 12.24
C SER A 25 -10.91 -3.83 11.29
N VAL A 26 -10.62 -3.73 9.99
CA VAL A 26 -11.63 -3.98 8.97
C VAL A 26 -12.07 -5.41 9.22
N GLN A 27 -13.15 -5.57 9.97
CA GLN A 27 -13.77 -6.85 10.25
C GLN A 27 -14.12 -7.42 8.88
N GLU A 28 -13.38 -8.44 8.43
CA GLU A 28 -13.85 -9.30 7.35
C GLU A 28 -15.30 -9.65 7.69
N ARG A 29 -16.25 -9.29 6.82
CA ARG A 29 -17.66 -9.60 7.07
C ARG A 29 -17.78 -11.12 7.06
N SER A 30 -17.71 -11.70 8.26
CA SER A 30 -17.96 -13.13 8.48
C SER A 30 -19.34 -13.43 7.90
N CYS A 31 -19.35 -14.27 6.87
CA CYS A 31 -20.56 -14.71 6.16
C CYS A 31 -21.27 -15.84 6.90
N ASP A 32 -20.83 -16.14 8.11
CA ASP A 32 -21.33 -17.23 8.92
C ASP A 32 -22.75 -16.88 9.35
N ASN A 33 -23.73 -17.48 8.65
CA ASN A 33 -25.17 -17.32 8.84
C ASN A 33 -25.88 -16.20 8.04
N ALA A 34 -25.31 -15.75 6.92
CA ALA A 34 -26.02 -14.84 6.01
C ALA A 34 -27.27 -15.52 5.41
N ARG A 35 -28.46 -14.96 5.67
CA ARG A 35 -29.71 -15.41 5.03
C ARG A 35 -29.92 -14.67 3.71
N CYS A 36 -29.56 -15.34 2.63
CA CYS A 36 -29.70 -14.77 1.29
C CYS A 36 -31.09 -14.99 0.72
N ARG A 37 -31.60 -13.97 0.01
CA ARG A 37 -32.87 -14.07 -0.71
C ARG A 37 -32.69 -15.06 -1.87
N PRO A 38 -33.58 -16.06 -2.03
CA PRO A 38 -33.50 -16.99 -3.15
C PRO A 38 -33.66 -16.23 -4.46
N LEU A 39 -32.73 -16.48 -5.37
CA LEU A 39 -32.64 -15.85 -6.68
C LEU A 39 -33.31 -16.74 -7.75
N SER A 40 -33.99 -16.12 -8.72
CA SER A 40 -34.53 -16.80 -9.92
C SER A 40 -33.80 -16.29 -11.16
N CYS A 41 -32.58 -16.80 -11.35
CA CYS A 41 -31.74 -16.54 -12.52
C CYS A 41 -30.92 -17.78 -12.83
N ARG A 42 -30.46 -17.87 -14.09
CA ARG A 42 -29.64 -18.98 -14.57
C ARG A 42 -28.20 -18.89 -14.06
N ASP A 43 -27.67 -17.67 -13.92
CA ASP A 43 -26.30 -17.40 -13.48
C ASP A 43 -26.27 -16.32 -12.38
N SER A 44 -25.49 -16.58 -11.33
CA SER A 44 -25.29 -15.70 -10.17
C SER A 44 -23.81 -15.57 -9.81
N PHE A 45 -23.43 -14.47 -9.17
CA PHE A 45 -22.08 -14.29 -8.60
C PHE A 45 -22.16 -13.56 -7.25
N THR A 46 -21.15 -13.77 -6.40
CA THR A 46 -21.06 -13.14 -5.07
C THR A 46 -19.88 -12.15 -5.07
N PRO A 47 -20.11 -10.83 -4.96
CA PRO A 47 -19.04 -9.84 -4.87
C PRO A 47 -18.15 -10.02 -3.63
N PRO A 48 -16.85 -9.63 -3.66
CA PRO A 48 -15.92 -9.81 -2.54
C PRO A 48 -16.33 -9.08 -1.24
N TRP A 49 -17.24 -8.11 -1.35
CA TRP A 49 -17.72 -7.29 -0.26
C TRP A 49 -19.17 -7.59 0.13
N GLU A 50 -19.84 -8.54 -0.54
CA GLU A 50 -21.24 -8.88 -0.27
C GLU A 50 -21.35 -10.35 0.14
N CYS A 51 -22.15 -10.63 1.16
CA CYS A 51 -22.34 -12.00 1.65
C CYS A 51 -23.31 -12.82 0.80
N CYS A 52 -24.11 -12.17 -0.07
CA CYS A 52 -25.16 -12.81 -0.83
C CYS A 52 -24.93 -12.72 -2.33
N PRO A 53 -25.21 -13.80 -3.08
CA PRO A 53 -25.12 -13.77 -4.52
C PRO A 53 -26.15 -12.78 -5.08
N VAL A 54 -25.78 -12.10 -6.15
CA VAL A 54 -26.68 -11.31 -6.98
C VAL A 54 -26.89 -12.02 -8.30
N CYS A 55 -28.07 -11.85 -8.90
CA CYS A 55 -28.31 -12.38 -10.23
C CYS A 55 -27.55 -11.56 -11.27
N ARG A 56 -27.03 -12.25 -12.28
CA ARG A 56 -26.46 -11.65 -13.48
C ARG A 56 -27.59 -11.24 -14.44
N HIS A 57 -28.52 -10.40 -14.01
CA HIS A 57 -29.73 -10.09 -14.80
C HIS A 57 -29.48 -9.13 -15.97
N ASP A 58 -28.41 -8.32 -15.93
CA ASP A 58 -28.13 -7.33 -16.98
C ASP A 58 -26.90 -7.67 -17.83
N ARG A 59 -26.38 -8.91 -17.75
CA ARG A 59 -25.11 -9.30 -18.39
C ARG A 59 -23.94 -8.36 -18.01
N SER A 60 -24.05 -7.68 -16.87
CA SER A 60 -23.06 -6.74 -16.36
C SER A 60 -21.88 -7.46 -15.71
N CYS A 61 -20.71 -6.84 -15.77
CA CYS A 61 -19.46 -7.38 -15.22
C CYS A 61 -19.05 -6.59 -13.97
N TYR A 62 -18.68 -7.29 -12.91
CA TYR A 62 -17.99 -6.68 -11.77
C TYR A 62 -16.48 -6.85 -11.94
N TYR A 63 -15.72 -5.75 -11.96
CA TYR A 63 -14.28 -5.77 -12.11
C TYR A 63 -13.62 -4.68 -11.26
N LYS A 64 -12.72 -5.09 -10.35
CA LYS A 64 -11.94 -4.21 -9.45
C LYS A 64 -12.78 -3.12 -8.76
N GLY A 65 -13.92 -3.49 -8.17
CA GLY A 65 -14.77 -2.56 -7.44
C GLY A 65 -15.73 -1.73 -8.29
N LYS A 66 -15.71 -1.88 -9.62
CA LYS A 66 -16.62 -1.19 -10.55
C LYS A 66 -17.53 -2.17 -11.27
N VAL A 67 -18.73 -1.73 -11.62
CA VAL A 67 -19.71 -2.49 -12.41
C VAL A 67 -19.75 -1.90 -13.82
N TYR A 68 -19.55 -2.76 -14.83
CA TYR A 68 -19.57 -2.44 -16.25
C TYR A 68 -20.80 -3.08 -16.91
N ARG A 69 -21.41 -2.39 -17.88
CA ARG A 69 -22.56 -2.89 -18.64
C ARG A 69 -22.13 -3.91 -19.70
N ASP A 70 -23.05 -4.74 -20.14
CA ASP A 70 -22.79 -5.64 -21.27
C ASP A 70 -22.33 -4.88 -22.52
N ARG A 71 -21.30 -5.42 -23.16
CA ARG A 71 -20.54 -4.84 -24.28
C ARG A 71 -19.76 -3.56 -23.98
N GLU A 72 -19.76 -3.09 -22.73
CA GLU A 72 -18.95 -1.94 -22.32
C GLU A 72 -17.46 -2.27 -22.45
N ARG A 73 -16.72 -1.36 -23.07
CA ARG A 73 -15.27 -1.47 -23.26
C ARG A 73 -14.57 -0.57 -22.26
N PHE A 74 -13.54 -1.10 -21.62
CA PHE A 74 -12.70 -0.36 -20.69
C PHE A 74 -11.24 -0.81 -20.82
N ARG A 75 -10.33 -0.10 -20.16
CA ARG A 75 -8.91 -0.43 -20.18
C ARG A 75 -8.41 -0.81 -18.80
N GLU A 76 -7.51 -1.78 -18.78
CA GLU A 76 -6.72 -2.17 -17.62
C GLU A 76 -5.24 -2.09 -18.04
N LYS A 77 -4.53 -1.07 -17.57
CA LYS A 77 -3.22 -0.69 -18.13
C LYS A 77 -3.32 -0.56 -19.67
N CYS A 78 -2.57 -1.38 -20.41
CA CYS A 78 -2.58 -1.44 -21.87
C CYS A 78 -3.61 -2.43 -22.44
N ASN A 79 -4.23 -3.26 -21.59
CA ASN A 79 -5.18 -4.26 -22.03
C ASN A 79 -6.52 -3.63 -22.37
N ASN A 80 -7.08 -4.03 -23.50
CA ASN A 80 -8.44 -3.67 -23.87
C ASN A 80 -9.37 -4.74 -23.35
N CYS A 81 -10.29 -4.35 -22.48
CA CYS A 81 -11.27 -5.21 -21.88
C CYS A 81 -12.65 -4.92 -22.44
N VAL A 82 -13.47 -5.95 -22.55
CA VAL A 82 -14.89 -5.84 -22.86
C VAL A 82 -15.68 -6.68 -21.85
N CYS A 83 -16.75 -6.10 -21.33
CA CYS A 83 -17.74 -6.88 -20.62
C CYS A 83 -18.59 -7.63 -21.66
N SER A 84 -18.66 -8.95 -21.61
CA SER A 84 -19.44 -9.75 -22.56
C SER A 84 -20.22 -10.81 -21.81
N ASP A 85 -21.54 -10.70 -21.84
CA ASP A 85 -22.46 -11.62 -21.18
C ASP A 85 -22.15 -11.80 -19.68
N GLY A 86 -21.62 -10.73 -19.06
CA GLY A 86 -21.15 -10.57 -17.67
C GLY A 86 -19.73 -11.11 -17.37
N ALA A 87 -19.01 -11.59 -18.39
CA ALA A 87 -17.61 -11.99 -18.25
C ALA A 87 -16.72 -10.84 -18.71
N VAL A 88 -15.69 -10.54 -17.92
CA VAL A 88 -14.66 -9.59 -18.33
C VAL A 88 -13.68 -10.31 -19.24
N LEU A 89 -13.62 -9.90 -20.49
CA LEU A 89 -12.69 -10.43 -21.47
C LEU A 89 -11.66 -9.33 -21.78
N CYS A 90 -10.45 -9.50 -21.27
CA CYS A 90 -9.33 -8.61 -21.56
C CYS A 90 -8.39 -9.25 -22.58
N SER A 91 -7.69 -8.43 -23.34
CA SER A 91 -6.47 -8.91 -23.98
C SER A 91 -5.49 -9.40 -22.91
N GLU A 92 -4.79 -10.50 -23.16
CA GLU A 92 -3.80 -11.05 -22.22
C GLU A 92 -2.40 -10.52 -22.57
N ILE A 93 -2.27 -9.22 -22.76
CA ILE A 93 -0.98 -8.58 -23.06
C ILE A 93 -0.29 -8.33 -21.73
N ASN A 94 0.95 -8.79 -21.61
CA ASN A 94 1.82 -8.35 -20.54
C ASN A 94 2.15 -6.87 -20.78
N CYS A 95 1.63 -5.99 -19.93
CA CYS A 95 1.85 -4.55 -20.00
C CYS A 95 3.04 -4.17 -19.10
N PRO A 96 4.28 -4.08 -19.63
CA PRO A 96 5.38 -3.51 -18.86
C PRO A 96 5.06 -2.06 -18.52
N ASP A 97 5.55 -1.56 -17.39
CA ASP A 97 5.41 -0.14 -17.06
C ASP A 97 6.26 0.70 -18.03
N LYS A 98 5.86 1.95 -18.27
CA LYS A 98 6.64 2.81 -19.17
C LYS A 98 8.04 3.04 -18.59
N PRO A 99 9.09 3.16 -19.42
CA PRO A 99 10.44 3.38 -18.95
C PRO A 99 10.55 4.71 -18.18
N GLY A 100 11.57 4.80 -17.32
CA GLY A 100 11.85 6.00 -16.55
C GLY A 100 11.25 6.00 -15.14
N VAL A 101 11.70 6.94 -14.32
CA VAL A 101 11.30 7.08 -12.91
C VAL A 101 10.46 8.34 -12.74
N CYS A 102 9.42 8.27 -11.91
CA CYS A 102 8.62 9.47 -11.64
C CYS A 102 9.52 10.61 -11.10
N PRO A 103 9.27 11.87 -11.49
CA PRO A 103 10.01 12.98 -10.92
C PRO A 103 9.70 13.11 -9.42
N ARG A 104 10.58 13.83 -8.73
CA ARG A 104 10.39 14.16 -7.32
C ARG A 104 9.01 14.80 -7.12
N ARG A 105 8.31 14.37 -6.07
CA ARG A 105 6.93 14.81 -5.78
C ARG A 105 6.83 16.33 -5.88
N THR A 106 6.19 16.80 -6.92
CA THR A 106 5.67 18.17 -6.99
C THR A 106 4.36 18.20 -6.24
N ILE A 107 4.26 19.05 -5.23
CA ILE A 107 3.00 19.32 -4.52
C ILE A 107 2.00 19.82 -5.58
N GLY A 108 0.96 19.04 -5.82
CA GLY A 108 -0.11 19.36 -6.77
C GLY A 108 -1.48 19.32 -6.12
N SER A 109 -2.51 19.68 -6.86
CA SER A 109 -3.90 19.52 -6.43
C SER A 109 -4.24 18.03 -6.25
N CYS A 110 -5.05 17.72 -5.22
CA CYS A 110 -5.57 16.37 -4.95
C CYS A 110 -6.57 15.93 -6.03
N VAL A 111 -6.07 15.58 -7.22
CA VAL A 111 -6.88 15.12 -8.35
C VAL A 111 -6.18 13.93 -8.97
N ASP A 112 -6.95 12.88 -9.25
CA ASP A 112 -6.50 11.71 -10.02
C ASP A 112 -6.88 11.91 -11.50
N LEU A 113 -5.89 12.27 -12.31
CA LEU A 113 -6.04 12.43 -13.76
C LEU A 113 -5.67 11.16 -14.53
N CYS A 114 -4.95 10.24 -13.88
CA CYS A 114 -4.52 8.96 -14.42
C CYS A 114 -4.53 7.91 -13.32
N PHE A 115 -4.56 6.63 -13.70
CA PHE A 115 -4.38 5.50 -12.78
C PHE A 115 -3.20 4.61 -13.21
N TRP A 116 -2.88 4.61 -14.51
CA TRP A 116 -1.79 3.85 -15.10
C TRP A 116 -0.95 4.72 -16.03
N ASP A 117 0.31 4.36 -16.24
CA ASP A 117 1.19 5.03 -17.20
C ASP A 117 0.54 5.14 -18.60
N TYR A 118 -0.21 4.11 -19.00
CA TYR A 118 -0.91 4.04 -20.29
C TYR A 118 -2.11 4.97 -20.43
N ASP A 119 -2.61 5.55 -19.33
CA ASP A 119 -3.61 6.62 -19.38
C ASP A 119 -2.98 7.94 -19.85
N CYS A 120 -1.67 8.09 -19.66
CA CYS A 120 -0.92 9.27 -20.02
C CYS A 120 -0.42 9.21 -21.48
N PRO A 121 -0.41 10.34 -22.20
CA PRO A 121 0.04 10.40 -23.58
C PRO A 121 1.56 10.24 -23.71
N GLY A 122 2.01 9.63 -24.81
CA GLY A 122 3.43 9.47 -25.12
C GLY A 122 4.18 8.70 -24.02
N GLU A 123 5.34 9.23 -23.60
CA GLU A 123 6.23 8.63 -22.61
C GLU A 123 5.90 9.04 -21.17
N GLN A 124 4.86 9.86 -20.97
CA GLN A 124 4.49 10.31 -19.63
C GLN A 124 4.06 9.13 -18.76
N LYS A 125 4.51 9.17 -17.50
CA LYS A 125 4.14 8.22 -16.46
C LYS A 125 3.05 8.80 -15.58
N CYS A 126 2.25 7.92 -15.00
CA CYS A 126 1.26 8.30 -14.02
C CYS A 126 1.91 8.36 -12.63
N CYS A 127 2.18 9.57 -12.16
CA CYS A 127 2.99 9.80 -10.97
C CYS A 127 2.17 10.38 -9.83
N SER A 128 2.43 9.91 -8.61
CA SER A 128 1.78 10.47 -7.43
C SER A 128 2.34 11.86 -7.11
N ASN A 129 1.45 12.82 -6.91
CA ASN A 129 1.80 14.17 -6.48
C ASN A 129 1.71 14.36 -4.95
N GLY A 130 1.55 13.27 -4.20
CA GLY A 130 1.34 13.27 -2.75
C GLY A 130 -0.09 12.96 -2.32
N CYS A 131 -1.10 13.29 -3.14
CA CYS A 131 -2.51 13.11 -2.79
C CYS A 131 -3.32 12.45 -3.91
N GLY A 132 -3.02 12.78 -5.16
CA GLY A 132 -3.58 12.13 -6.34
C GLY A 132 -2.48 11.72 -7.32
N HIS A 133 -2.87 11.52 -8.58
CA HIS A 133 -1.98 11.09 -9.66
C HIS A 133 -2.11 11.97 -10.89
N VAL A 134 -0.96 12.38 -11.43
CA VAL A 134 -0.87 13.26 -12.59
C VAL A 134 0.15 12.72 -13.59
N CYS A 135 -0.13 12.94 -14.87
CA CYS A 135 0.79 12.58 -15.93
C CYS A 135 2.02 13.48 -15.89
N SER A 136 3.21 12.86 -15.77
CA SER A 136 4.48 13.56 -15.63
C SER A 136 5.52 12.99 -16.57
N ILE A 137 6.44 13.84 -17.02
CA ILE A 137 7.61 13.39 -17.79
C ILE A 137 8.54 12.63 -16.84
N PRO A 138 8.96 11.40 -17.20
CA PRO A 138 9.85 10.63 -16.36
C PRO A 138 11.27 11.20 -16.34
N GLN A 139 11.98 10.93 -15.25
CA GLN A 139 13.42 11.11 -15.10
C GLN A 139 14.17 9.87 -15.59
N ASP A 140 15.42 10.08 -16.00
CA ASP A 140 16.32 9.01 -16.41
C ASP A 140 16.62 8.07 -15.21
N PRO A 141 16.33 6.76 -15.31
CA PRO A 141 16.64 5.79 -14.27
C PRO A 141 18.11 5.79 -13.82
N ASP A 142 19.03 6.11 -14.72
CA ASP A 142 20.47 6.08 -14.44
C ASP A 142 20.93 7.31 -13.64
N THR A 143 20.05 8.28 -13.39
CA THR A 143 20.35 9.48 -12.61
C THR A 143 19.82 9.44 -11.17
N VAL A 144 19.00 8.46 -10.84
CA VAL A 144 18.37 8.31 -9.51
C VAL A 144 18.93 7.12 -8.76
N CYS A 145 19.06 7.23 -7.44
CA CYS A 145 19.56 6.14 -6.62
C CYS A 145 18.38 5.35 -6.06
N PHE A 146 18.38 4.03 -6.24
CA PHE A 146 17.38 3.15 -5.66
C PHE A 146 17.96 2.41 -4.44
N VAL A 147 17.57 2.82 -3.24
CA VAL A 147 18.09 2.27 -1.98
C VAL A 147 16.93 1.79 -1.12
N ASN A 148 16.92 0.50 -0.77
CA ASN A 148 15.91 -0.14 0.08
C ASN A 148 14.45 0.12 -0.34
N GLY A 149 14.16 0.11 -1.65
CA GLY A 149 12.80 0.34 -2.15
C GLY A 149 12.42 1.82 -2.33
N VAL A 150 13.34 2.75 -2.03
CA VAL A 150 13.11 4.19 -2.11
C VAL A 150 14.02 4.81 -3.16
N TYR A 151 13.46 5.71 -3.97
CA TYR A 151 14.21 6.53 -4.90
C TYR A 151 14.74 7.79 -4.21
N TYR A 152 16.03 8.05 -4.35
CA TYR A 152 16.70 9.28 -3.95
C TYR A 152 17.12 10.03 -5.20
N TYR A 153 16.83 11.32 -5.22
CA TYR A 153 17.18 12.20 -6.34
C TYR A 153 18.53 12.88 -6.09
N GLU A 154 19.09 13.48 -7.13
CA GLU A 154 20.37 14.20 -7.08
C GLU A 154 20.49 15.10 -5.84
N GLY A 155 21.58 14.92 -5.09
CA GLY A 155 21.89 15.67 -3.87
C GLY A 155 21.14 15.23 -2.61
N GLU A 156 20.14 14.36 -2.71
CA GLU A 156 19.42 13.88 -1.53
C GLU A 156 20.29 12.99 -0.65
N ARG A 157 20.14 13.17 0.68
CA ARG A 157 20.84 12.36 1.67
C ARG A 157 20.19 10.99 1.78
N VAL A 158 21.01 9.96 1.61
CA VAL A 158 20.61 8.56 1.78
C VAL A 158 20.78 8.18 3.26
N PRO A 159 19.81 7.45 3.87
CA PRO A 159 19.92 6.97 5.24
C PRO A 159 21.22 6.16 5.44
N PRO A 160 21.96 6.42 6.53
CA PRO A 160 23.18 5.68 6.82
C PRO A 160 22.84 4.21 7.07
N ARG A 161 23.72 3.30 6.61
CA ARG A 161 23.63 1.89 6.98
C ARG A 161 23.95 1.77 8.47
N SER A 162 23.20 0.94 9.21
CA SER A 162 23.42 0.75 10.65
C SER A 162 24.84 0.28 11.00
N SER A 163 25.52 -0.39 10.07
CA SER A 163 26.92 -0.80 10.20
C SER A 163 27.95 0.30 9.93
N HIS A 164 27.53 1.44 9.37
CA HIS A 164 28.40 2.56 8.96
C HIS A 164 27.85 3.90 9.47
N PRO A 165 27.73 4.08 10.80
CA PRO A 165 27.14 5.31 11.38
C PRO A 165 27.95 6.57 11.04
N CYS A 166 29.25 6.41 10.75
CA CYS A 166 30.18 7.49 10.42
C CYS A 166 30.27 7.83 8.93
N GLU A 167 29.33 7.37 8.11
CA GLU A 167 29.24 7.76 6.70
C GLU A 167 28.03 8.66 6.46
N ALA A 168 28.26 9.78 5.78
CA ALA A 168 27.22 10.61 5.20
C ALA A 168 27.14 10.33 3.70
N CYS A 169 26.04 9.71 3.27
CA CYS A 169 25.83 9.29 1.89
C CYS A 169 24.82 10.20 1.17
N TYR A 170 25.08 10.48 -0.10
CA TYR A 170 24.23 11.30 -0.98
C TYR A 170 24.09 10.64 -2.35
N CYS A 171 22.92 10.80 -2.97
CA CYS A 171 22.73 10.39 -4.34
C CYS A 171 23.41 11.37 -5.30
N ARG A 172 24.28 10.87 -6.19
CA ARG A 172 24.95 11.65 -7.23
C ARG A 172 25.06 10.85 -8.52
N GLY A 173 24.41 11.32 -9.57
CA GLY A 173 24.43 10.69 -10.90
C GLY A 173 24.09 9.20 -10.86
N GLY A 174 23.01 8.83 -10.17
CA GLY A 174 22.56 7.44 -10.01
C GLY A 174 23.38 6.59 -9.04
N SER A 175 24.50 7.09 -8.50
CA SER A 175 25.33 6.37 -7.54
C SER A 175 25.24 6.96 -6.15
N VAL A 176 25.22 6.09 -5.14
CA VAL A 176 25.35 6.51 -3.75
C VAL A 176 26.82 6.82 -3.47
N THR A 177 27.11 8.08 -3.16
CA THR A 177 28.46 8.55 -2.82
C THR A 177 28.50 8.89 -1.34
N CYS A 178 29.46 8.31 -0.61
CA CYS A 178 29.58 8.47 0.84
C CYS A 178 30.87 9.21 1.20
N GLN A 179 30.80 10.01 2.26
CA GLN A 179 31.93 10.69 2.86
C GLN A 179 31.97 10.38 4.36
N MET A 180 33.18 10.29 4.92
CA MET A 180 33.36 10.06 6.34
C MET A 180 32.98 11.30 7.14
N ILE A 181 32.23 11.10 8.22
CA ILE A 181 31.89 12.13 9.21
C ILE A 181 33.13 12.35 10.09
N VAL A 182 33.56 13.61 10.20
CA VAL A 182 34.63 14.01 11.12
C VAL A 182 33.99 14.46 12.43
N CYS A 183 34.37 13.82 13.54
CA CYS A 183 33.82 14.11 14.86
C CYS A 183 34.61 15.20 15.60
N PRO A 184 33.95 15.97 16.48
CA PRO A 184 34.64 16.83 17.43
C PRO A 184 35.47 16.01 18.42
N VAL A 185 36.57 16.60 18.90
CA VAL A 185 37.42 16.00 19.93
C VAL A 185 36.93 16.47 21.30
N CYS A 186 36.39 15.57 22.11
CA CYS A 186 35.94 15.82 23.47
C CYS A 186 35.83 14.50 24.27
N ASP A 187 35.80 14.59 25.61
CA ASP A 187 35.66 13.43 26.52
C ASP A 187 34.19 13.03 26.76
N GLY A 188 33.38 13.06 25.70
CA GLY A 188 31.96 12.72 25.74
C GLY A 188 31.67 11.24 25.44
N PRO A 189 30.57 10.65 25.97
CA PRO A 189 30.15 9.31 25.58
C PRO A 189 29.58 9.29 24.15
N THR A 190 29.75 8.17 23.45
CA THR A 190 29.07 7.88 22.17
C THR A 190 27.91 6.92 22.42
N HIS A 191 26.74 7.22 21.87
CA HIS A 191 25.56 6.37 22.02
C HIS A 191 25.48 5.29 20.92
N PRO A 192 24.80 4.15 21.16
CA PRO A 192 24.61 3.12 20.15
C PRO A 192 23.95 3.66 18.88
N GLY A 193 24.58 3.45 17.72
CA GLY A 193 24.09 3.91 16.42
C GLY A 193 24.46 5.34 16.05
N GLU A 194 25.08 6.12 16.95
CA GLU A 194 25.64 7.44 16.65
C GLU A 194 27.11 7.32 16.24
N CYS A 195 27.56 8.21 15.35
CA CYS A 195 28.98 8.27 14.95
C CYS A 195 29.84 9.02 15.98
N CYS A 196 29.36 10.16 16.46
CA CYS A 196 30.16 11.12 17.22
C CYS A 196 29.75 11.17 18.69
N PRO A 197 30.70 11.46 19.61
CA PRO A 197 30.40 11.69 21.01
C PRO A 197 29.62 12.99 21.20
N ARG A 198 28.83 13.07 22.28
CA ARG A 198 28.13 14.30 22.69
C ARG A 198 29.01 15.11 23.64
N CYS A 199 29.26 16.38 23.29
CA CYS A 199 30.14 17.29 24.04
C CYS A 199 29.30 18.31 24.85
N ASP A 200 28.48 17.82 25.77
CA ASP A 200 27.68 18.65 26.69
C ASP A 200 28.33 18.73 28.08
#